data_AF-A0A7V2ECV0-F1
#
_entry.id   AF-A0A7V2ECV0-F1
#
_cell.length_a   1.000
_cell.length_b   1.000
_cell.length_c   1.000
_cell.angle_alpha   90.00
_cell.angle_beta   90.00
_cell.angle_gamma   90.00
#
_symmetry.space_group_name_H-M   'P 1'
#
loop_
_entity.id
_entity.type
_entity.pdbx_description
1 polymer ?
#
loop_
_entity_poly.entity_id
_entity_poly.type
_entity_poly.pdbx_seq_one_letter_code
_entity_poly.pdbx_strand_id
1 'polypeptide(L)'
;MKQINFKLHKHNYYPKNRTALKKQITRLLNKYGEEADLNVINVSNINDFTNLFGANYIFNGDVSEWNVSNGYNFDSMFEYCYDFDSNLANLDTSNAIYISHLFYFCKKFNANLSNWNVSNVKFCTRTFSNCNSFNADLSK
;
A
#
# COMPACT_ATOMS: atom_id res chain seq x y z
N MET A 1 17.83 -10.47 -24.44
CA MET A 1 17.32 -9.08 -24.38
C MET A 1 17.88 -8.43 -23.13
N LYS A 2 18.54 -7.27 -23.26
CA LYS A 2 19.20 -6.59 -22.15
C LYS A 2 18.14 -6.14 -21.15
N GLN A 3 18.23 -6.63 -19.91
CA GLN A 3 17.54 -6.04 -18.75
C GLN A 3 18.06 -4.62 -18.61
N ILE A 4 17.30 -3.63 -19.07
CA ILE A 4 17.57 -2.24 -18.75
C ILE A 4 17.06 -2.04 -17.32
N ASN A 5 17.95 -2.24 -16.36
CA ASN A 5 17.78 -1.80 -14.99
C ASN A 5 17.79 -0.27 -15.00
N PHE A 6 16.64 0.35 -15.28
CA PHE A 6 16.42 1.74 -14.96
C PHE A 6 16.28 1.84 -13.45
N LYS A 7 17.41 1.81 -12.73
CA LYS A 7 17.52 2.54 -11.47
C LYS A 7 17.39 4.02 -11.82
N LEU A 8 16.16 4.47 -12.06
CA LEU A 8 15.82 5.87 -12.16
C LEU A 8 16.29 6.51 -10.86
N HIS A 9 17.22 7.44 -10.98
CA HIS A 9 17.67 8.25 -9.87
C HIS A 9 16.46 8.78 -9.10
N LYS A 10 16.49 8.54 -7.78
CA LYS A 10 15.60 9.08 -6.75
C LYS A 10 14.84 10.35 -7.18
N HIS A 11 13.51 10.19 -7.27
CA HIS A 11 12.44 11.18 -7.15
C HIS A 11 12.11 12.10 -8.35
N ASN A 12 11.08 11.73 -9.12
CA ASN A 12 10.40 12.64 -10.06
C ASN A 12 8.87 12.77 -9.84
N TYR A 13 8.33 12.18 -8.78
CA TYR A 13 6.90 12.30 -8.46
C TYR A 13 6.71 12.69 -7.00
N TYR A 14 6.18 13.90 -6.79
CA TYR A 14 5.87 14.48 -5.49
C TYR A 14 4.40 14.89 -5.48
N PRO A 15 3.47 13.95 -5.29
CA PRO A 15 2.05 14.25 -5.24
C PRO A 15 1.75 15.18 -4.05
N LYS A 16 0.91 16.18 -4.27
CA LYS A 16 0.51 17.14 -3.23
C LYS A 16 -0.64 16.62 -2.35
N ASN A 17 -1.34 15.56 -2.77
CA ASN A 17 -2.47 14.96 -2.10
C ASN A 17 -2.80 13.58 -2.70
N ARG A 18 -3.74 12.86 -2.08
CA ARG A 18 -4.21 11.54 -2.53
C ARG A 18 -4.60 11.49 -4.00
N THR A 19 -5.34 12.48 -4.49
CA THR A 19 -5.80 12.52 -5.89
C THR A 19 -4.62 12.61 -6.87
N ALA A 20 -3.62 13.44 -6.55
CA ALA A 20 -2.39 13.54 -7.34
C ALA A 20 -1.59 12.23 -7.32
N LEU A 21 -1.50 11.58 -6.15
CA LEU A 21 -0.84 10.28 -5.98
C LEU A 21 -1.54 9.21 -6.83
N LYS A 22 -2.86 9.07 -6.71
CA LYS A 22 -3.65 8.10 -7.49
C LYS A 22 -3.46 8.32 -8.99
N LYS A 23 -3.44 9.57 -9.45
CA LYS A 23 -3.19 9.89 -10.87
C LYS A 23 -1.78 9.50 -11.33
N GLN A 24 -0.76 9.61 -10.47
CA GLN A 24 0.61 9.18 -10.81
C GLN A 24 0.71 7.66 -10.85
N ILE A 25 0.16 6.96 -9.86
CA ILE A 25 0.05 5.50 -9.83
C ILE A 25 -0.63 4.98 -11.10
N THR A 26 -1.82 5.49 -11.44
CA THR A 26 -2.55 5.06 -12.64
C THR A 26 -1.73 5.27 -13.91
N ARG A 27 -0.97 6.38 -14.02
CA ARG A 27 -0.10 6.60 -15.19
C ARG A 27 1.03 5.59 -15.28
N LEU A 28 1.67 5.25 -14.16
CA LEU A 28 2.75 4.26 -14.14
C LEU A 28 2.21 2.87 -14.48
N LEU A 29 1.11 2.44 -13.84
CA LEU A 29 0.48 1.15 -14.12
C LEU A 29 -0.02 1.06 -15.57
N ASN A 30 -0.61 2.11 -16.13
CA ASN A 30 -1.04 2.11 -17.53
C ASN A 30 0.14 2.06 -18.52
N LYS A 31 1.31 2.59 -18.13
CA LYS A 31 2.48 2.68 -19.01
C LYS A 31 3.36 1.42 -18.95
N TYR A 32 3.49 0.84 -17.76
CA TYR A 32 4.45 -0.24 -17.49
C TYR A 32 3.80 -1.53 -16.99
N GLY A 33 2.49 -1.55 -16.73
CA GLY A 33 1.79 -2.73 -16.24
C GLY A 33 2.35 -3.22 -14.90
N GLU A 34 2.57 -4.52 -14.80
CA GLU A 34 3.16 -5.19 -13.63
C GLU A 34 4.64 -4.81 -13.40
N GLU A 35 5.34 -4.30 -14.42
CA GLU A 35 6.73 -3.83 -14.30
C GLU A 35 6.84 -2.40 -13.76
N ALA A 36 5.71 -1.76 -13.44
CA ALA A 36 5.70 -0.40 -12.90
C ALA A 36 6.34 -0.34 -11.52
N ASP A 37 7.48 0.35 -11.41
CA ASP A 37 8.07 0.71 -10.13
C ASP A 37 7.28 1.87 -9.48
N LEU A 38 6.58 1.60 -8.38
CA LEU A 38 5.85 2.61 -7.60
C LEU A 38 6.70 3.28 -6.52
N ASN A 39 7.89 2.75 -6.20
CA ASN A 39 8.81 3.34 -5.23
C ASN A 39 9.48 4.62 -5.76
N VAL A 40 9.34 4.92 -7.06
CA VAL A 40 9.73 6.21 -7.66
C VAL A 40 8.90 7.40 -7.17
N ILE A 41 7.73 7.15 -6.54
CA ILE A 41 6.84 8.17 -6.02
C ILE A 41 7.19 8.48 -4.56
N ASN A 42 7.53 9.74 -4.28
CA ASN A 42 7.72 10.19 -2.91
C ASN A 42 6.36 10.50 -2.26
N VAL A 43 5.89 9.60 -1.40
CA VAL A 43 4.62 9.74 -0.68
C VAL A 43 4.75 10.40 0.70
N SER A 44 5.93 10.90 1.07
CA SER A 44 6.19 11.36 2.45
C SER A 44 5.32 12.54 2.89
N ASN A 45 4.72 13.29 1.96
CA ASN A 45 3.81 14.40 2.26
C ASN A 45 2.32 14.00 2.19
N ILE A 46 2.03 12.73 1.91
CA ILE A 46 0.66 12.22 1.80
C ILE A 46 0.21 11.73 3.16
N ASN A 47 -0.99 12.16 3.56
CA ASN A 47 -1.61 11.79 4.83
C ASN A 47 -2.88 10.93 4.66
N ASP A 48 -3.43 10.87 3.45
CA ASP A 48 -4.62 10.11 3.06
C ASP A 48 -4.28 9.14 1.91
N PHE A 49 -4.34 7.84 2.21
CA PHE A 49 -4.10 6.72 1.31
C PHE A 49 -5.40 5.95 0.97
N THR A 50 -6.57 6.52 1.30
CA THR A 50 -7.87 5.87 1.16
C THR A 50 -8.10 5.36 -0.27
N ASN A 51 -8.41 4.06 -0.42
CA ASN A 51 -8.83 3.48 -1.69
C ASN A 51 -7.86 3.79 -2.87
N LEU A 52 -6.54 3.79 -2.63
CA LEU A 52 -5.56 4.03 -3.71
C LEU A 52 -5.57 2.89 -4.74
N PHE A 53 -5.63 1.64 -4.28
CA PHE A 53 -5.62 0.43 -5.10
C PHE A 53 -6.92 -0.37 -5.02
N GLY A 54 -7.90 0.07 -4.22
CA GLY A 54 -9.14 -0.67 -4.03
C GLY A 54 -9.88 -0.99 -5.34
N ALA A 55 -10.44 -2.18 -5.40
CA ALA A 55 -11.04 -2.84 -6.57
C ALA A 55 -10.09 -3.16 -7.73
N ASN A 56 -8.77 -3.00 -7.57
CA ASN A 56 -7.79 -3.53 -8.52
C ASN A 56 -7.47 -5.00 -8.20
N TYR A 57 -8.28 -5.91 -8.73
CA TYR A 57 -8.26 -7.33 -8.38
C TYR A 57 -6.90 -8.03 -8.58
N ILE A 58 -6.08 -7.54 -9.51
CA ILE A 58 -4.78 -8.12 -9.88
C ILE A 58 -3.59 -7.30 -9.34
N PHE A 59 -3.83 -6.28 -8.51
CA PHE A 59 -2.75 -5.45 -8.00
C PHE A 59 -1.83 -6.24 -7.05
N ASN A 60 -0.54 -6.29 -7.40
CA ASN A 60 0.52 -6.79 -6.53
C ASN A 60 1.82 -5.95 -6.64
N GLY A 61 1.66 -4.63 -6.75
CA GLY A 61 2.81 -3.73 -6.91
C GLY A 61 3.62 -3.58 -5.62
N ASP A 62 4.93 -3.37 -5.76
CA ASP A 62 5.82 -3.10 -4.63
C ASP A 62 5.64 -1.66 -4.14
N VAL A 63 5.40 -1.52 -2.83
CA VAL A 63 5.29 -0.25 -2.10
C VAL A 63 6.15 -0.27 -0.82
N SER A 64 7.08 -1.21 -0.72
CA SER A 64 7.86 -1.47 0.49
C SER A 64 8.83 -0.34 0.88
N GLU A 65 9.14 0.57 -0.06
CA GLU A 65 9.99 1.75 0.20
C GLU A 65 9.20 3.03 0.49
N TRP A 66 7.87 2.96 0.53
CA TRP A 66 7.04 4.15 0.81
C TRP A 66 7.22 4.63 2.25
N ASN A 67 7.64 5.88 2.42
CA ASN A 67 7.58 6.55 3.71
C ASN A 67 6.15 7.02 3.99
N VAL A 68 5.38 6.20 4.70
CA VAL A 68 3.98 6.47 5.08
C VAL A 68 3.81 7.06 6.48
N SER A 69 4.89 7.50 7.13
CA SER A 69 4.85 7.99 8.51
C SER A 69 3.90 9.17 8.74
N ASN A 70 3.57 9.97 7.71
CA ASN A 70 2.58 11.05 7.79
C ASN A 70 1.12 10.60 7.49
N GLY A 71 0.93 9.34 7.13
CA GLY A 71 -0.37 8.73 6.85
C GLY A 71 -1.19 8.49 8.11
N TYR A 72 -2.41 9.01 8.12
CA TYR A 72 -3.39 8.70 9.19
C TYR A 72 -4.61 7.93 8.68
N ASN A 73 -4.90 7.96 7.38
CA ASN A 73 -6.01 7.24 6.78
C ASN A 73 -5.55 6.29 5.67
N PHE A 74 -5.79 5.00 5.85
CA PHE A 74 -5.51 3.91 4.92
C PHE A 74 -6.77 3.10 4.58
N ASP A 75 -7.97 3.63 4.86
CA ASP A 75 -9.22 2.92 4.65
C ASP A 75 -9.33 2.37 3.21
N SER A 76 -9.69 1.10 3.08
CA SER A 76 -9.86 0.40 1.80
C SER A 76 -8.67 0.49 0.84
N MET A 77 -7.44 0.81 1.29
CA MET A 77 -6.30 1.06 0.39
C MET A 77 -6.05 -0.11 -0.58
N PHE A 78 -6.16 -1.35 -0.12
CA PHE A 78 -6.02 -2.57 -0.92
C PHE A 78 -7.32 -3.39 -1.00
N GLU A 79 -8.48 -2.81 -0.71
CA GLU A 79 -9.76 -3.53 -0.73
C GLU A 79 -9.99 -4.27 -2.07
N TYR A 80 -10.33 -5.56 -2.01
CA TYR A 80 -10.46 -6.48 -3.15
C TYR A 80 -9.19 -6.71 -4.01
N CYS A 81 -7.99 -6.36 -3.56
CA CYS A 81 -6.76 -6.74 -4.28
C CYS A 81 -6.45 -8.23 -4.04
N TYR A 82 -7.10 -9.12 -4.80
CA TYR A 82 -7.08 -10.57 -4.54
C TYR A 82 -5.67 -11.17 -4.56
N ASP A 83 -4.82 -10.65 -5.45
CA ASP A 83 -3.46 -11.13 -5.67
C ASP A 83 -2.39 -10.44 -4.82
N PHE A 84 -2.78 -9.49 -3.98
CA PHE A 84 -1.83 -8.67 -3.21
C PHE A 84 -1.13 -9.49 -2.11
N ASP A 85 0.20 -9.56 -2.16
CA ASP A 85 1.08 -10.22 -1.18
C ASP A 85 2.38 -9.46 -0.86
N SER A 86 2.49 -8.20 -1.32
CA SER A 86 3.67 -7.36 -1.12
C SER A 86 4.10 -7.24 0.36
N ASN A 87 5.41 -7.13 0.58
CA ASN A 87 5.99 -6.91 1.89
C ASN A 87 5.69 -5.49 2.41
N LEU A 88 5.08 -5.39 3.59
CA LEU A 88 4.74 -4.13 4.25
C LEU A 88 5.41 -3.94 5.61
N ALA A 89 6.36 -4.80 5.97
CA ALA A 89 6.96 -4.83 7.31
C ALA A 89 7.73 -3.54 7.70
N ASN A 90 8.15 -2.75 6.72
CA ASN A 90 8.91 -1.52 6.92
C ASN A 90 8.05 -0.25 6.96
N LEU A 91 6.74 -0.36 6.74
CA LEU A 91 5.85 0.80 6.75
C LEU A 91 5.63 1.27 8.18
N ASP A 92 5.96 2.53 8.45
CA ASP A 92 5.69 3.17 9.73
C ASP A 92 4.22 3.57 9.86
N THR A 93 3.45 2.76 10.57
CA THR A 93 2.02 2.98 10.81
C THR A 93 1.72 3.75 12.10
N SER A 94 2.73 4.35 12.75
CA SER A 94 2.53 4.97 14.08
C SER A 94 1.48 6.08 14.08
N ASN A 95 1.23 6.73 12.95
CA ASN A 95 0.21 7.79 12.82
C ASN A 95 -1.14 7.29 12.27
N ALA A 96 -1.27 5.99 11.96
CA ALA A 96 -2.51 5.43 11.42
C ALA A 96 -3.66 5.52 12.44
N ILE A 97 -4.79 6.08 12.00
CA ILE A 97 -6.04 6.19 12.77
C ILE A 97 -7.14 5.32 12.13
N TYR A 98 -7.19 5.31 10.80
CA TYR A 98 -8.21 4.62 10.01
C TYR A 98 -7.56 3.55 9.13
N ILE A 99 -7.87 2.28 9.37
CA ILE A 99 -7.41 1.11 8.60
C ILE A 99 -8.58 0.13 8.33
N SER A 100 -9.81 0.64 8.30
CA SER A 100 -11.00 -0.14 8.01
C SER A 100 -10.91 -0.66 6.58
N HIS A 101 -11.30 -1.92 6.39
CA HIS A 101 -11.26 -2.59 5.08
C HIS A 101 -9.90 -2.63 4.37
N LEU A 102 -8.78 -2.29 5.05
CA LEU A 102 -7.46 -2.12 4.43
C LEU A 102 -7.05 -3.28 3.51
N PHE A 103 -7.27 -4.51 3.96
CA PHE A 103 -7.02 -5.74 3.18
C PHE A 103 -8.30 -6.55 2.94
N TYR A 104 -9.48 -5.93 3.00
CA TYR A 104 -10.75 -6.65 2.83
C TYR A 104 -10.74 -7.43 1.51
N PHE A 105 -11.00 -8.74 1.57
CA PHE A 105 -10.90 -9.67 0.44
C PHE A 105 -9.51 -9.84 -0.22
N CYS A 106 -8.39 -9.43 0.37
CA CYS A 106 -7.05 -9.74 -0.16
C CYS A 106 -6.70 -11.21 0.07
N LYS A 107 -7.15 -12.10 -0.83
CA LYS A 107 -7.11 -13.55 -0.62
C LYS A 107 -5.70 -14.12 -0.44
N LYS A 108 -4.69 -13.57 -1.13
CA LYS A 108 -3.29 -13.99 -1.05
C LYS A 108 -2.47 -13.27 0.02
N PHE A 109 -3.02 -12.23 0.65
CA PHE A 109 -2.24 -11.42 1.59
C PHE A 109 -1.79 -12.24 2.80
N ASN A 110 -0.47 -12.28 3.02
CA ASN A 110 0.14 -12.96 4.16
C ASN A 110 1.44 -12.30 4.65
N ALA A 111 1.51 -10.96 4.59
CA ALA A 111 2.69 -10.23 5.03
C ALA A 111 2.85 -10.27 6.56
N ASN A 112 4.09 -10.31 7.04
CA ASN A 112 4.40 -10.15 8.46
C ASN A 112 4.21 -8.69 8.89
N LEU A 113 3.29 -8.45 9.83
CA LEU A 113 2.95 -7.13 10.35
C LEU A 113 3.45 -6.87 11.78
N SER A 114 4.36 -7.72 12.28
CA SER A 114 4.92 -7.62 13.65
C SER A 114 5.66 -6.31 13.94
N ASN A 115 5.96 -5.48 12.95
CA ASN A 115 6.54 -4.13 13.15
C ASN A 115 5.51 -3.00 13.16
N TRP A 116 4.27 -3.26 12.75
CA TRP A 116 3.24 -2.21 12.67
C TRP A 116 2.88 -1.70 14.06
N ASN A 117 2.97 -0.39 14.25
CA ASN A 117 2.44 0.26 15.44
C ASN A 117 0.97 0.61 15.20
N VAL A 118 0.08 -0.01 15.96
CA VAL A 118 -1.38 0.20 15.88
C VAL A 118 -1.95 0.92 17.10
N SER A 119 -1.10 1.51 17.96
CA SER A 119 -1.54 2.16 19.20
C SER A 119 -2.50 3.34 18.99
N ASN A 120 -2.44 3.98 17.81
CA ASN A 120 -3.27 5.12 17.44
C ASN A 120 -4.51 4.73 16.61
N VAL A 121 -4.64 3.46 16.22
CA VAL A 121 -5.76 2.99 15.39
C VAL A 121 -7.07 3.06 16.17
N LYS A 122 -8.06 3.71 15.59
CA LYS A 122 -9.42 3.83 16.15
C LYS A 122 -10.46 3.07 15.35
N PHE A 123 -10.22 2.89 14.05
CA PHE A 123 -11.17 2.26 13.13
C PHE A 123 -10.46 1.19 12.30
N CYS A 124 -10.74 -0.07 12.60
CA CYS A 124 -10.15 -1.26 11.96
C CYS A 124 -11.20 -2.30 11.57
N THR A 125 -12.42 -1.84 11.27
CA THR A 125 -13.52 -2.75 10.91
C THR A 125 -13.14 -3.51 9.65
N ARG A 126 -13.25 -4.85 9.69
CA ARG A 126 -13.04 -5.75 8.54
C ARG A 126 -11.65 -5.67 7.88
N THR A 127 -10.62 -5.15 8.56
CA THR A 127 -9.25 -5.00 8.01
C THR A 127 -8.75 -6.27 7.32
N PHE A 128 -8.94 -7.45 7.93
CA PHE A 128 -8.49 -8.74 7.39
C PHE A 128 -9.65 -9.69 6.99
N SER A 129 -10.89 -9.20 6.91
CA SER A 129 -12.02 -10.06 6.60
C SER A 129 -11.89 -10.61 5.16
N ASN A 130 -12.05 -11.93 5.01
CA ASN A 130 -11.82 -12.69 3.77
C ASN A 130 -10.36 -12.69 3.25
N CYS A 131 -9.37 -12.42 4.12
CA CYS A 131 -7.96 -12.69 3.84
C CYS A 131 -7.63 -14.17 4.11
N ASN A 132 -7.96 -15.06 3.19
CA ASN A 132 -7.89 -16.51 3.43
C ASN A 132 -6.49 -17.05 3.74
N SER A 133 -5.45 -16.39 3.23
CA SER A 133 -4.05 -16.80 3.44
C SER A 133 -3.40 -16.15 4.68
N PHE A 134 -4.05 -15.17 5.29
CA PHE A 134 -3.45 -14.37 6.36
C PHE A 134 -3.40 -15.16 7.67
N ASN A 135 -2.19 -15.38 8.19
CA ASN A 135 -1.96 -16.14 9.42
C ASN A 135 -0.96 -15.47 10.38
N ALA A 136 -0.66 -14.18 10.19
CA ALA A 136 0.28 -13.47 11.04
C ALA A 136 -0.26 -13.29 12.47
N ASP A 137 0.64 -13.36 13.45
CA ASP A 137 0.33 -13.07 14.84
C ASP A 137 0.02 -11.58 15.03
N LEU A 138 -1.12 -11.29 15.65
CA LEU A 138 -1.63 -9.95 15.94
C LEU A 138 -1.68 -9.63 17.45
N SER A 139 -1.18 -10.51 18.31
CA SER A 139 -1.35 -10.46 19.78
C SER A 139 -0.51 -9.41 20.52
N LYS A 140 -0.22 -8.27 19.89
CA LYS A 140 0.58 -7.19 20.48
C LYS A 140 -0.05 -6.51 21.69
#